data_AF-A0A1V2ULG0-F1
#
_entry.id   AF-A0A1V2ULG0-F1
#
_cell.length_a   1.000
_cell.length_b   1.000
_cell.length_c   1.000
_cell.angle_alpha   90.00
_cell.angle_beta   90.00
_cell.angle_gamma   90.00
#
_symmetry.space_group_name_H-M   'P 1'
#
loop_
_entity.id
_entity.type
_entity.pdbx_description
1 polymer ?
#
loop_
_entity_poly.entity_id
_entity_poly.type
_entity_poly.pdbx_seq_one_letter_code
_entity_poly.pdbx_strand_id
1 'polypeptide(L)'
;MYEESEQAYFKGGLAVGLGLGLLSGVATALWYNRNKTMSADEVLTTIKEAFLDEGSIEGSWISFEKEPTRKFAIHSKAYRGGISRIEDGEVVYYEFLADAYTGTVLDISRKKGTDA
;
A
#
# COMPACT_ATOMS: atom_id res chain seq x y z
N MET A 1 -23.23 3.58 -54.01
CA MET A 1 -21.76 3.75 -54.09
C MET A 1 -21.23 4.72 -53.03
N TYR A 2 -21.81 5.92 -52.83
CA TYR A 2 -21.31 6.88 -51.82
C TYR A 2 -21.73 6.54 -50.37
N GLU A 3 -22.98 6.15 -50.11
CA GLU A 3 -23.48 5.85 -48.74
C GLU A 3 -22.79 4.64 -48.07
N GLU A 4 -22.39 3.64 -48.86
CA GLU A 4 -21.71 2.44 -48.34
C GLU A 4 -20.29 2.78 -47.84
N SER A 5 -19.63 3.74 -48.48
CA SER A 5 -18.31 4.22 -48.06
C SER A 5 -18.36 5.00 -46.75
N GLU A 6 -19.36 5.86 -46.54
CA GLU A 6 -19.54 6.61 -45.29
C GLU A 6 -19.78 5.69 -44.10
N GLN A 7 -20.60 4.65 -44.26
CA GLN A 7 -20.81 3.64 -43.21
C GLN A 7 -19.52 2.87 -42.89
N ALA A 8 -18.71 2.56 -43.89
CA ALA A 8 -17.42 1.89 -43.69
C ALA A 8 -16.44 2.78 -42.91
N TYR A 9 -16.36 4.08 -43.23
CA TYR A 9 -15.55 5.04 -42.47
C TYR A 9 -16.03 5.21 -41.03
N PHE A 10 -17.34 5.30 -40.82
CA PHE A 10 -17.92 5.40 -39.48
C PHE A 10 -17.62 4.14 -38.64
N LYS A 11 -17.83 2.94 -39.20
CA LYS A 11 -17.51 1.67 -38.51
C LYS A 11 -16.00 1.53 -38.25
N GLY A 12 -15.16 1.90 -39.20
CA GLY A 12 -13.71 1.90 -39.04
C GLY A 12 -13.26 2.87 -37.94
N GLY A 13 -13.77 4.10 -37.95
CA GLY A 13 -13.51 5.10 -36.91
C GLY A 13 -13.99 4.64 -35.53
N LEU A 14 -15.17 4.01 -35.46
CA LEU A 14 -15.71 3.44 -34.23
C LEU A 14 -14.83 2.29 -33.71
N ALA A 15 -14.41 1.37 -34.58
CA ALA A 15 -13.54 0.26 -34.21
C ALA A 15 -12.18 0.75 -33.69
N VAL A 16 -11.58 1.74 -34.35
CA VAL A 16 -10.32 2.36 -33.89
C VAL A 16 -10.51 3.09 -32.57
N GLY A 17 -11.58 3.88 -32.43
CA GLY A 17 -11.90 4.60 -31.20
C GLY A 17 -12.10 3.67 -30.00
N LEU A 18 -12.87 2.59 -30.18
CA LEU A 18 -13.08 1.57 -29.14
C LEU A 18 -11.77 0.85 -28.79
N GLY A 19 -10.97 0.48 -29.79
CA GLY A 19 -9.67 -0.17 -29.57
C GLY A 19 -8.72 0.70 -28.75
N LEU A 20 -8.55 1.97 -29.13
CA LEU A 20 -7.71 2.92 -28.41
C LEU A 20 -8.24 3.23 -27.00
N GLY A 21 -9.56 3.37 -26.86
CA GLY A 21 -10.21 3.62 -25.56
C GLY A 21 -9.99 2.47 -24.58
N LEU A 22 -10.22 1.23 -25.00
CA LEU A 22 -10.01 0.05 -24.16
C LEU A 22 -8.53 -0.11 -23.78
N LEU A 23 -7.61 0.00 -24.72
CA LEU A 23 -6.17 -0.10 -24.44
C LEU A 23 -5.71 0.96 -23.43
N SER A 24 -6.12 2.21 -23.63
CA SER A 24 -5.77 3.31 -22.73
C SER A 24 -6.39 3.14 -21.34
N GLY A 25 -7.65 2.67 -21.28
CA GLY A 25 -8.33 2.40 -20.02
C GLY A 25 -7.65 1.29 -19.21
N VAL A 26 -7.31 0.16 -19.86
CA VAL A 26 -6.59 -0.94 -19.21
C VAL A 26 -5.21 -0.50 -18.73
N ALA A 27 -4.44 0.19 -19.58
CA ALA A 27 -3.11 0.68 -19.21
C ALA A 27 -3.16 1.62 -17.99
N THR A 28 -4.12 2.55 -17.97
CA THR A 28 -4.31 3.50 -16.87
C THR A 28 -4.71 2.79 -15.57
N ALA A 29 -5.63 1.81 -15.65
CA ALA A 29 -6.05 1.04 -14.48
C ALA A 29 -4.89 0.24 -13.86
N LEU A 30 -4.07 -0.40 -14.70
CA LEU A 30 -2.89 -1.13 -14.24
C LEU A 30 -1.87 -0.20 -13.57
N TRP A 31 -1.60 0.96 -14.18
CA TRP A 31 -0.68 1.94 -13.60
C TRP A 31 -1.18 2.47 -12.25
N TYR A 32 -2.46 2.84 -12.18
CA TYR A 32 -3.08 3.32 -10.94
C TYR A 32 -3.00 2.27 -9.83
N ASN A 33 -3.33 1.00 -10.13
CA ASN A 33 -3.32 -0.05 -9.13
C ASN A 33 -1.91 -0.36 -8.60
N ARG A 34 -0.87 -0.27 -9.45
CA ARG A 34 0.53 -0.49 -9.03
C ARG A 34 1.09 0.64 -8.18
N ASN A 35 0.59 1.85 -8.37
CA ASN A 35 1.06 3.05 -7.66
C ASN A 35 0.17 3.46 -6.49
N LYS A 36 -0.92 2.73 -6.25
CA LYS A 36 -1.81 2.96 -5.11
C LYS A 36 -1.14 2.47 -3.83
N THR A 37 -1.09 3.35 -2.83
CA THR A 37 -0.66 2.99 -1.48
C THR A 37 -1.82 2.42 -0.67
N MET A 38 -1.52 1.54 0.26
CA MET A 38 -2.44 1.17 1.34
C MET A 38 -2.66 2.36 2.28
N SER A 39 -3.81 2.37 2.96
CA SER A 39 -4.05 3.30 4.07
C SER A 39 -3.27 2.90 5.31
N ALA A 40 -3.05 3.85 6.22
CA ALA A 40 -2.38 3.57 7.49
C ALA A 40 -3.16 2.52 8.31
N ASP A 41 -4.49 2.60 8.32
CA ASP A 41 -5.33 1.65 9.04
C ASP A 41 -5.24 0.22 8.48
N GLU A 42 -5.20 0.05 7.15
CA GLU A 42 -5.00 -1.26 6.52
C GLU A 42 -3.63 -1.87 6.90
N VAL A 43 -2.57 -1.05 6.87
CA VAL A 43 -1.23 -1.49 7.25
C VAL A 43 -1.18 -1.85 8.74
N LEU A 44 -1.74 -1.00 9.61
CA LEU A 44 -1.79 -1.26 11.04
C LEU A 44 -2.58 -2.54 11.36
N THR A 45 -3.71 -2.76 10.69
CA THR A 45 -4.53 -3.97 10.87
C THR A 45 -3.73 -5.22 10.52
N THR A 46 -3.06 -5.22 9.37
CA THR A 46 -2.21 -6.35 8.93
C THR A 46 -1.11 -6.67 9.94
N ILE A 47 -0.44 -5.64 10.48
CA ILE A 47 0.63 -5.83 11.45
C ILE A 47 0.06 -6.34 12.79
N LYS A 48 -1.07 -5.79 13.25
CA LYS A 48 -1.73 -6.26 14.48
C LYS A 48 -2.11 -7.73 14.39
N GLU A 49 -2.65 -8.18 13.26
CA GLU A 49 -2.98 -9.59 13.03
C GLU A 49 -1.75 -10.49 13.20
N ALA A 50 -0.62 -10.12 12.57
CA ALA A 50 0.63 -10.87 12.71
C ALA A 50 1.16 -10.90 14.16
N PHE A 51 1.03 -9.81 14.92
CA PHE A 51 1.40 -9.79 16.34
C PHE A 51 0.46 -10.62 17.21
N LEU A 52 -0.84 -10.60 16.90
CA LEU A 52 -1.87 -11.36 17.61
C LEU A 52 -1.69 -12.87 17.47
N ASP A 53 -1.12 -13.33 16.35
CA ASP A 53 -0.74 -14.74 16.14
C ASP A 53 0.36 -15.20 17.12
N GLU A 54 1.20 -14.27 17.61
CA GLU A 54 2.27 -14.54 18.57
C GLU A 54 1.90 -14.19 20.03
N GLY A 55 0.75 -13.56 20.27
CA GLY A 55 0.23 -13.26 21.60
C GLY A 55 -0.58 -11.95 21.70
N SER A 56 -1.09 -11.65 22.89
CA SER A 56 -1.93 -10.47 23.08
C SER A 56 -1.17 -9.17 22.89
N ILE A 57 -1.86 -8.18 22.31
CA ILE A 57 -1.40 -6.79 22.24
C ILE A 57 -2.11 -5.97 23.31
N GLU A 58 -1.40 -5.03 23.91
CA GLU A 58 -1.96 -4.05 24.86
C GLU A 58 -2.39 -2.77 24.14
N GLY A 59 -1.68 -2.41 23.07
CA GLY A 59 -1.88 -1.14 22.37
C GLY A 59 -1.23 -1.11 21.00
N SER A 60 -1.69 -0.19 20.16
CA SER A 60 -1.20 -0.03 18.80
C SER A 60 -1.43 1.40 18.31
N TRP A 61 -0.48 1.95 17.55
CA TRP A 61 -0.63 3.25 16.88
C TRP A 61 0.09 3.25 15.54
N ILE A 62 -0.32 4.16 14.65
CA ILE A 62 0.35 4.40 13.38
C ILE A 62 0.23 5.88 13.00
N SER A 63 1.30 6.45 12.46
CA SER A 63 1.28 7.78 11.86
C SER A 63 0.58 7.73 10.50
N PHE A 64 -0.27 8.71 10.22
CA PHE A 64 -0.90 8.87 8.92
C PHE A 64 0.02 9.52 7.88
N GLU A 65 1.16 10.05 8.32
CA GLU A 65 2.18 10.62 7.45
C GLU A 65 3.02 9.51 6.79
N LYS A 66 3.17 9.61 5.47
CA LYS A 66 4.01 8.72 4.68
C LYS A 66 5.42 9.31 4.59
N GLU A 67 6.36 8.72 5.31
CA GLU A 67 7.76 9.15 5.28
C GLU A 67 8.45 8.59 4.03
N PRO A 68 9.12 9.43 3.21
CA PRO A 68 9.95 8.93 2.12
C PRO A 68 11.12 8.13 2.71
N THR A 69 11.23 6.86 2.34
CA THR A 69 12.27 5.97 2.83
C THR A 69 13.24 5.60 1.71
N ARG A 70 14.53 5.56 2.04
CA ARG A 70 15.60 5.18 1.12
C ARG A 70 16.49 4.14 1.79
N LYS A 71 16.46 2.92 1.25
CA LYS A 71 17.46 1.88 1.57
C LYS A 71 18.31 1.64 0.32
N PHE A 72 19.52 2.19 0.33
CA PHE A 72 20.45 2.19 -0.81
C PHE A 72 19.86 2.84 -2.09
N ALA A 73 19.60 2.03 -3.13
CA ALA A 73 19.00 2.45 -4.39
C ALA A 73 17.47 2.31 -4.42
N ILE A 74 16.88 1.69 -3.38
CA ILE A 74 15.44 1.45 -3.28
C ILE A 74 14.81 2.65 -2.61
N HIS A 75 13.87 3.28 -3.31
CA HIS A 75 13.06 4.40 -2.83
C HIS A 75 11.63 3.92 -2.62
N SER A 76 11.08 4.15 -1.44
CA SER A 76 9.67 3.85 -1.15
C SER A 76 9.09 4.94 -0.23
N LYS A 77 7.85 4.72 0.18
CA LYS A 77 7.18 5.46 1.24
C LYS A 77 6.82 4.48 2.34
N ALA A 78 6.97 4.89 3.59
CA ALA A 78 6.68 4.02 4.71
C ALA A 78 5.86 4.74 5.78
N TYR A 79 5.11 3.96 6.54
CA TYR A 79 4.43 4.38 7.75
C TYR A 79 5.24 3.98 8.96
N ARG A 80 5.28 4.88 9.95
CA ARG A 80 5.82 4.61 11.27
C ARG A 80 4.67 4.28 12.22
N GLY A 81 4.85 3.27 13.05
CA GLY A 81 3.89 2.94 14.08
C GLY A 81 4.53 2.15 15.21
N GLY A 82 3.69 1.67 16.11
CA GLY A 82 4.14 0.77 17.16
C GLY A 82 3.05 -0.11 17.73
N ILE A 83 3.48 -1.22 18.31
CA ILE A 83 2.68 -2.20 19.03
C ILE A 83 3.27 -2.34 20.43
N SER A 84 2.43 -2.42 21.47
CA SER A 84 2.86 -2.79 22.82
C SER A 84 2.27 -4.13 23.22
N ARG A 85 3.05 -4.93 23.96
CA ARG A 85 2.59 -6.20 24.55
C ARG A 85 3.26 -6.43 25.91
N ILE A 86 2.71 -7.35 26.69
CA ILE A 86 3.34 -7.84 27.92
C ILE A 86 4.25 -9.03 27.59
N GLU A 87 5.50 -8.95 28.00
CA GLU A 87 6.46 -10.05 27.98
C GLU A 87 7.12 -10.14 29.35
N ASP A 88 7.17 -11.33 29.95
CA ASP A 88 7.76 -11.56 31.28
C ASP A 88 7.24 -10.62 32.39
N GLY A 89 5.99 -10.18 32.26
CA GLY A 89 5.34 -9.27 33.22
C GLY A 89 5.67 -7.78 33.01
N GLU A 90 6.46 -7.45 31.99
CA GLU A 90 6.82 -6.07 31.64
C GLU A 90 6.19 -5.64 30.31
N VAL A 91 5.87 -4.35 30.18
CA VAL A 91 5.40 -3.80 28.90
C VAL A 91 6.60 -3.59 27.97
N VAL A 92 6.51 -4.18 26.79
CA VAL A 92 7.47 -4.07 25.71
C VAL A 92 6.84 -3.31 24.55
N TYR A 93 7.56 -2.33 24.02
CA TYR A 93 7.14 -1.54 22.87
C TYR A 93 7.94 -1.93 21.64
N TYR A 94 7.25 -2.24 20.56
CA TYR A 94 7.83 -2.48 19.24
C TYR A 94 7.48 -1.29 18.36
N GLU A 95 8.48 -0.56 17.88
CA GLU A 95 8.30 0.47 16.86
C GLU A 95 8.64 -0.13 15.50
N PHE A 96 7.75 0.02 14.53
CA PHE A 96 7.94 -0.50 13.19
C PHE A 96 7.96 0.62 12.15
N LEU A 97 8.65 0.32 11.05
CA LEU A 97 8.56 1.06 9.79
C LEU A 97 8.00 0.11 8.74
N ALA A 98 6.82 0.39 8.18
CA ALA A 98 6.13 -0.48 7.25
C ALA A 98 5.96 0.17 5.88
N ASP A 99 6.20 -0.58 4.81
CA ASP A 99 6.08 -0.12 3.43
C ASP A 99 4.63 0.27 3.10
N ALA A 100 4.41 1.48 2.58
CA ALA A 100 3.08 2.01 2.34
C ALA A 100 2.38 1.39 1.11
N TYR A 101 3.09 0.64 0.27
CA TYR A 101 2.51 0.00 -0.92
C TYR A 101 2.12 -1.46 -0.64
N THR A 102 2.85 -2.13 0.24
CA THR A 102 2.70 -3.57 0.49
C THR A 102 2.29 -3.92 1.92
N GLY A 103 2.43 -2.99 2.88
CA GLY A 103 2.24 -3.26 4.30
C GLY A 103 3.38 -4.05 4.95
N THR A 104 4.41 -4.41 4.19
CA THR A 104 5.55 -5.19 4.68
C THR A 104 6.33 -4.40 5.73
N VAL A 105 6.64 -5.02 6.86
CA VAL A 105 7.52 -4.41 7.88
C VAL A 105 8.95 -4.36 7.34
N LEU A 106 9.43 -3.14 7.09
CA LEU A 106 10.78 -2.85 6.60
C LEU A 106 11.82 -2.82 7.71
N ASP A 107 11.39 -2.45 8.92
CA ASP A 107 12.23 -2.37 10.11
C ASP A 107 11.37 -2.51 11.36
N ILE A 108 11.93 -3.10 12.40
CA ILE A 108 11.30 -3.25 13.70
C ILE A 108 12.35 -3.08 14.80
N SER A 109 12.06 -2.21 15.76
CA SER A 109 12.92 -1.95 16.90
C SER A 109 12.16 -2.16 18.20
N ARG A 110 12.75 -2.92 19.11
CA ARG A 110 12.23 -3.15 20.45
C ARG A 110 12.74 -2.05 21.38
N LYS A 111 11.84 -1.39 22.11
CA LYS A 111 12.12 -0.43 23.17
C LYS A 111 11.68 -1.03 24.50
N LYS A 112 12.55 -0.98 25.52
CA LYS A 112 12.19 -1.36 26.88
C LYS A 112 11.47 -0.19 27.55
N GLY A 113 10.46 -0.47 28.35
CA GLY A 113 9.61 0.54 29.01
C GLY A 113 10.33 1.46 30.01
N THR A 114 11.64 1.31 30.24
CA THR A 114 12.45 2.17 31.12
C THR A 114 13.10 3.36 30.44
N ASP A 115 13.02 3.46 29.10
CA ASP A 115 13.69 4.52 28.31
C ASP A 115 12.70 5.54 27.71
N ALA A 116 11.46 5.60 28.22
CA ALA A 116 10.40 6.54 27.79
C ALA A 116 10.10 7.61 28.85
#